data_AF-A0A497I6J2-F1
#
_entry.id   AF-A0A497I6J2-F1
#
_cell.length_a   1.000
_cell.length_b   1.000
_cell.length_c   1.000
_cell.angle_alpha   90.00
_cell.angle_beta   90.00
_cell.angle_gamma   90.00
#
_symmetry.space_group_name_H-M   'P 1'
#
loop_
_entity.id
_entity.type
_entity.pdbx_description
1 polymer ?
#
loop_
_entity_poly.entity_id
_entity_poly.type
_entity_poly.pdbx_seq_one_letter_code
_entity_poly.pdbx_strand_id
1 'polypeptide(L)'
;MSGILNQRFRGVQYVEFSVLVQSVYLWFRDKLKRTRGNTIKVSAKDYFKWLDEWYKPTPVDCAQFYVAFEEIAKLEGLIRVRELEPKGSYKKGRIYIVLDRLKKIETIRPLISGTTI
;
A
#
# COMPACT_ATOMS: atom_id res chain seq x y z
N MET A 1 -29.29 -13.87 -15.34
CA MET A 1 -29.05 -12.63 -14.55
C MET A 1 -27.54 -12.45 -14.42
N SER A 2 -27.04 -11.31 -14.89
CA SER A 2 -25.62 -11.04 -15.15
C SER A 2 -24.77 -11.04 -13.88
N GLY A 3 -23.88 -12.02 -13.75
CA GLY A 3 -22.72 -11.94 -12.87
C GLY A 3 -21.71 -10.97 -13.48
N ILE A 4 -21.45 -9.86 -12.80
CA ILE A 4 -20.41 -8.90 -13.19
C ILE A 4 -19.09 -9.66 -13.23
N LEU A 5 -18.57 -9.83 -14.45
CA LEU A 5 -17.34 -10.54 -14.73
C LEU A 5 -16.17 -9.87 -13.98
N ASN A 6 -15.49 -10.68 -13.17
CA ASN A 6 -14.12 -10.48 -12.69
C ASN A 6 -13.11 -10.46 -13.86
N GLN A 7 -13.26 -9.51 -14.78
CA GLN A 7 -12.38 -9.36 -15.96
C GLN A 7 -11.02 -8.74 -15.64
N ARG A 8 -10.78 -8.27 -14.41
CA ARG A 8 -9.48 -7.72 -13.98
C ARG A 8 -8.52 -8.75 -13.41
N PHE A 9 -8.94 -10.00 -13.25
CA PHE A 9 -8.16 -11.08 -12.65
C PHE A 9 -7.96 -12.24 -13.63
N ARG A 10 -7.34 -11.96 -14.77
CA ARG A 10 -6.74 -13.01 -15.59
C ARG A 10 -5.22 -12.88 -15.51
N GLY A 11 -4.60 -13.93 -14.97
CA GLY A 11 -3.19 -14.19 -15.20
C GLY A 11 -2.27 -13.86 -14.05
N VAL A 12 -2.61 -14.23 -12.81
CA VAL A 12 -1.61 -14.43 -11.76
C VAL A 12 -2.11 -15.46 -10.74
N GLN A 13 -1.89 -16.75 -11.03
CA GLN A 13 -1.91 -17.78 -9.99
C GLN A 13 -0.58 -17.70 -9.22
N TYR A 14 -0.51 -16.85 -8.19
CA TYR A 14 0.49 -16.99 -7.13
C TYR A 14 -0.19 -17.79 -6.00
N VAL A 15 0.19 -19.06 -5.90
CA VAL A 15 -0.50 -20.13 -5.16
C VAL A 15 -0.47 -19.98 -3.61
N GLU A 16 0.13 -18.93 -3.05
CA GLU A 16 0.39 -18.87 -1.59
C GLU A 16 0.01 -17.56 -0.89
N PHE A 17 -0.98 -16.82 -1.39
CA PHE A 17 -1.49 -15.64 -0.69
C PHE A 17 -2.98 -15.79 -0.39
N SER A 18 -3.36 -15.73 0.89
CA SER A 18 -4.77 -15.70 1.29
C SER A 18 -5.49 -14.57 0.55
N VAL A 19 -6.78 -14.75 0.23
CA VAL A 19 -7.60 -13.79 -0.55
C VAL A 19 -7.46 -12.35 -0.02
N LEU A 20 -7.31 -12.20 1.31
CA LEU A 20 -7.03 -10.92 1.96
C LEU A 20 -5.69 -10.31 1.53
N VAL A 21 -4.60 -11.06 1.53
CA VAL A 21 -3.28 -10.52 1.13
C VAL A 21 -3.29 -10.11 -0.34
N GLN A 22 -3.91 -10.90 -1.21
CA GLN A 22 -4.01 -10.56 -2.63
C GLN A 22 -4.79 -9.26 -2.86
N SER A 23 -5.95 -9.12 -2.22
CA SER A 23 -6.77 -7.91 -2.33
C SER A 23 -6.07 -6.68 -1.76
N VAL A 24 -5.36 -6.81 -0.63
CA VAL A 24 -4.53 -5.73 -0.07
C VAL A 24 -3.38 -5.36 -1.02
N TYR A 25 -2.75 -6.33 -1.67
CA TYR A 25 -1.68 -6.08 -2.64
C TYR A 25 -2.18 -5.26 -3.83
N LEU A 26 -3.32 -5.64 -4.40
CA LEU A 26 -3.93 -4.96 -5.54
C LEU A 26 -4.31 -3.51 -5.20
N TRP A 27 -4.94 -3.33 -4.04
CA TRP A 27 -5.22 -2.00 -3.51
C TRP A 27 -3.95 -1.18 -3.33
N PHE A 28 -2.89 -1.76 -2.77
CA PHE A 28 -1.62 -1.09 -2.56
C PHE A 28 -0.97 -0.65 -3.88
N ARG A 29 -0.98 -1.50 -4.91
CA ARG A 29 -0.46 -1.17 -6.24
C ARG A 29 -1.23 -0.01 -6.88
N ASP A 30 -2.55 0.03 -6.75
CA ASP A 30 -3.37 1.17 -7.20
C ASP A 30 -3.04 2.44 -6.40
N LYS A 31 -2.88 2.32 -5.08
CA LYS A 31 -2.49 3.44 -4.21
C LYS A 31 -1.11 3.99 -4.55
N LEU A 32 -0.13 3.13 -4.84
CA LEU A 32 1.22 3.53 -5.24
C LEU A 32 1.22 4.35 -6.53
N LYS A 33 0.41 3.98 -7.53
CA LYS A 33 0.28 4.74 -8.79
C LYS A 33 -0.16 6.19 -8.56
N ARG A 34 -0.98 6.43 -7.53
CA ARG A 34 -1.53 7.75 -7.18
C ARG A 34 -0.69 8.51 -6.17
N THR A 35 0.17 7.82 -5.42
CA THR A 35 0.99 8.43 -4.38
C THR A 35 2.18 9.14 -5.02
N ARG A 36 2.29 10.45 -4.80
CA ARG A 36 3.46 11.24 -5.16
C ARG A 36 4.46 11.24 -4.00
N GLY A 37 5.75 11.29 -4.31
CA GLY A 37 6.83 11.24 -3.32
C GLY A 37 7.22 9.82 -2.89
N ASN A 38 7.97 9.76 -1.80
CA ASN A 38 8.59 8.55 -1.25
C ASN A 38 7.86 7.98 -0.02
N THR A 39 6.87 8.70 0.52
CA THR A 39 6.12 8.29 1.71
C THR A 39 4.69 7.93 1.33
N ILE A 40 4.18 6.83 1.88
CA ILE A 40 2.81 6.35 1.67
C ILE A 40 2.11 6.15 3.01
N LYS A 41 0.90 6.68 3.13
CA LYS A 41 0.02 6.45 4.26
C LYS A 41 -0.91 5.28 3.97
N VAL A 42 -0.94 4.30 4.85
CA VAL A 42 -1.68 3.04 4.71
C VAL A 42 -2.72 2.99 5.83
N SER A 43 -4.00 2.91 5.50
CA SER A 43 -5.05 2.79 6.51
C SER A 43 -6.04 1.71 6.13
N ALA A 44 -6.46 0.92 7.12
CA ALA A 44 -7.49 -0.10 6.94
C ALA A 44 -8.78 0.52 6.41
N LYS A 45 -9.14 1.71 6.91
CA LYS A 45 -10.33 2.44 6.47
C LYS A 45 -10.31 2.74 4.96
N ASP A 46 -9.18 3.21 4.43
CA ASP A 46 -9.06 3.51 3.00
C ASP A 46 -9.15 2.23 2.15
N TYR A 47 -8.57 1.14 2.64
CA TYR A 47 -8.64 -0.16 1.98
C TYR A 47 -10.07 -0.70 1.93
N PHE A 48 -10.74 -0.72 3.07
CA PHE A 48 -12.11 -1.22 3.15
C PHE A 48 -13.10 -0.34 2.39
N LYS A 49 -12.91 0.99 2.40
CA LYS A 49 -13.68 1.91 1.54
C LYS A 49 -13.47 1.61 0.04
N TRP A 50 -12.26 1.23 -0.35
CA TRP A 50 -11.96 0.87 -1.75
C TRP A 50 -12.60 -0.46 -2.16
N LEU A 51 -12.72 -1.42 -1.23
CA LEU A 51 -13.42 -2.68 -1.48
C LEU A 51 -14.93 -2.48 -1.59
N ASP A 52 -15.51 -1.78 -0.61
CA ASP A 52 -16.94 -1.48 -0.53
C ASP A 52 -17.13 -0.18 0.27
N GLU A 53 -17.70 0.83 -0.38
CA GLU A 53 -17.90 2.16 0.22
C GLU A 53 -18.83 2.13 1.45
N TRP A 54 -19.71 1.13 1.54
CA TRP A 54 -20.67 1.00 2.64
C TRP A 54 -20.15 0.15 3.81
N TYR A 55 -19.07 -0.59 3.60
CA TYR A 55 -18.55 -1.48 4.61
C TYR A 55 -17.90 -0.72 5.77
N LYS A 56 -18.27 -1.09 7.00
CA LYS A 56 -17.73 -0.53 8.23
C LYS A 56 -16.81 -1.56 8.89
N PRO A 57 -15.47 -1.40 8.79
CA PRO A 57 -14.56 -2.40 9.31
C PRO A 57 -14.60 -2.48 10.84
N THR A 58 -14.62 -3.70 11.35
CA THR A 58 -14.47 -4.00 12.78
C THR A 58 -13.00 -3.87 13.20
N PRO A 59 -12.70 -3.88 14.51
CA PRO A 59 -11.33 -3.94 15.00
C PRO A 59 -10.54 -5.15 14.49
N VAL A 60 -11.19 -6.31 14.35
CA VAL A 60 -10.57 -7.54 13.86
C VAL A 60 -10.16 -7.40 12.41
N ASP A 61 -11.05 -6.86 11.56
CA ASP A 61 -10.75 -6.63 10.14
C ASP A 61 -9.57 -5.68 9.97
N CYS A 62 -9.51 -4.62 10.79
CA CYS A 62 -8.39 -3.70 10.79
C CYS A 62 -7.07 -4.39 11.19
N ALA A 63 -7.10 -5.26 12.19
CA ALA A 63 -5.92 -6.00 12.64
C ALA A 63 -5.44 -6.96 11.53
N GLN A 64 -6.35 -7.75 10.95
CA GLN A 64 -6.06 -8.66 9.84
C GLN A 64 -5.51 -7.93 8.62
N PHE A 65 -6.08 -6.78 8.27
CA PHE A 65 -5.56 -5.92 7.21
C PHE A 65 -4.11 -5.53 7.46
N TYR A 66 -3.77 -5.06 8.66
CA TYR A 66 -2.40 -4.64 8.95
C TYR A 66 -1.44 -5.82 8.98
N VAL A 67 -1.85 -6.99 9.47
CA VAL A 67 -1.03 -8.21 9.39
C VAL A 67 -0.73 -8.56 7.93
N ALA A 68 -1.77 -8.58 7.08
CA ALA A 68 -1.61 -8.82 5.64
C ALA A 68 -0.73 -7.77 4.96
N PHE A 69 -0.87 -6.49 5.35
CA PHE A 69 -0.07 -5.41 4.79
C PHE A 69 1.41 -5.49 5.17
N GLU A 70 1.75 -5.95 6.38
CA GLU A 70 3.16 -6.10 6.79
C GLU A 70 3.88 -7.13 5.91
N GLU A 71 3.22 -8.20 5.47
CA GLU A 71 3.80 -9.15 4.50
C GLU A 71 4.10 -8.49 3.15
N ILE A 72 3.17 -7.68 2.66
CA ILE A 72 3.37 -6.90 1.42
C ILE A 72 4.48 -5.86 1.60
N ALA A 73 4.53 -5.19 2.75
CA ALA A 73 5.53 -4.19 3.05
C ALA A 73 6.94 -4.77 3.02
N LYS A 74 7.16 -5.97 3.56
CA LYS A 74 8.44 -6.68 3.49
C LYS A 74 8.82 -6.99 2.04
N LEU A 75 7.87 -7.53 1.26
CA LEU A 75 8.10 -7.91 -0.14
C LEU A 75 8.45 -6.71 -1.03
N GLU A 76 7.78 -5.57 -0.82
CA GLU A 76 7.99 -4.34 -1.59
C GLU A 76 9.08 -3.43 -0.97
N GLY A 77 9.85 -3.94 0.01
CA GLY A 77 10.98 -3.21 0.61
C GLY A 77 10.59 -1.90 1.30
N LEU A 78 9.40 -1.86 1.91
CA LEU A 78 8.88 -0.68 2.59
C LEU A 78 9.37 -0.61 4.04
N ILE A 79 9.71 0.60 4.50
CA ILE A 79 10.10 0.83 5.90
C ILE A 79 9.00 1.61 6.61
N ARG A 80 8.48 1.05 7.71
CA ARG A 80 7.50 1.73 8.56
C ARG A 80 8.15 2.84 9.38
N VAL A 81 7.59 4.05 9.35
CA VAL A 81 8.09 5.23 10.07
C VAL A 81 7.15 5.60 11.20
N ARG A 82 7.40 5.03 12.38
CA ARG A 82 6.52 5.21 13.56
C ARG A 82 6.46 6.65 14.06
N GLU A 83 7.55 7.40 13.92
CA GLU A 83 7.66 8.80 14.38
C GLU A 83 6.71 9.74 13.65
N LEU A 84 6.42 9.45 12.37
CA LEU A 84 5.51 10.23 11.56
C LEU A 84 4.05 9.75 11.70
N GLU A 85 3.81 8.65 12.42
CA GLU A 85 2.47 8.12 12.57
C GLU A 85 1.58 9.07 13.40
N PRO A 86 0.33 9.30 12.96
CA PRO A 86 -0.60 10.12 13.71
C PRO A 86 -0.84 9.54 15.11
N LYS A 87 -0.67 10.35 16.15
CA LYS A 87 -0.94 9.93 17.54
C LYS A 87 -2.41 9.53 17.73
N GLY A 88 -2.63 8.38 18.37
CA GLY A 88 -3.93 7.81 18.71
C GLY A 88 -4.51 6.84 17.66
N SER A 89 -5.32 5.88 18.13
CA SER A 89 -6.08 4.83 17.41
C SER A 89 -5.43 4.22 16.15
N TYR A 90 -5.30 2.88 16.13
CA TYR A 90 -4.88 2.07 14.96
C TYR A 90 -5.66 2.37 13.65
N LYS A 91 -6.79 3.08 13.73
CA LYS A 91 -7.61 3.52 12.60
C LYS A 91 -7.00 4.68 11.80
N LYS A 92 -6.07 5.47 12.37
CA LYS A 92 -5.54 6.68 11.71
C LYS A 92 -4.52 6.40 10.60
N GLY A 93 -4.09 5.15 10.44
CA GLY A 93 -3.16 4.70 9.41
C GLY A 93 -1.71 4.72 9.84
N ARG A 94 -0.91 3.86 9.19
CA ARG A 94 0.54 3.71 9.33
C ARG A 94 1.25 4.42 8.19
N ILE A 95 2.48 4.84 8.42
CA ILE A 95 3.30 5.52 7.42
C ILE A 95 4.46 4.62 7.03
N TYR A 96 4.67 4.47 5.72
CA TYR A 96 5.78 3.71 5.16
C TYR A 96 6.57 4.56 4.16
N ILE A 97 7.87 4.33 4.08
CA ILE A 97 8.77 4.84 3.06
C ILE A 97 8.95 3.77 1.98
N VAL A 98 8.84 4.20 0.72
CA VAL A 98 9.13 3.40 -0.47
C VAL A 98 10.60 3.60 -0.84
N LEU A 99 11.46 2.70 -0.39
CA LEU A 99 12.92 2.82 -0.55
C LEU A 99 13.37 2.95 -2.01
N ASP A 100 12.73 2.23 -2.93
CA ASP A 100 13.07 2.29 -4.36
C ASP A 100 12.90 3.68 -4.97
N ARG A 101 11.96 4.48 -4.44
CA ARG A 101 11.78 5.86 -4.89
C ARG A 101 12.84 6.79 -4.32
N LEU A 102 13.28 6.56 -3.08
CA LEU A 102 14.39 7.29 -2.48
C LEU A 102 15.70 7.05 -3.23
N LYS A 103 16.04 5.79 -3.51
CA LYS A 103 17.25 5.43 -4.27
C LYS A 103 17.30 6.10 -5.64
N LYS A 104 16.16 6.14 -6.36
CA LYS A 104 16.06 6.84 -7.64
C LYS A 104 16.31 8.34 -7.51
N ILE A 105 15.76 8.99 -6.49
CA ILE A 105 16.00 10.41 -6.23
C ILE A 105 17.48 10.66 -5.91
N GLU A 106 18.08 9.84 -5.05
CA GLU A 106 19.50 9.96 -4.69
C GLU A 106 20.44 9.73 -5.88
N THR A 107 20.08 8.83 -6.79
CA THR A 107 20.86 8.56 -8.01
C THR A 107 20.75 9.70 -9.03
N ILE A 108 19.58 10.37 -9.08
CA ILE A 108 19.36 11.52 -9.98
C ILE A 108 19.99 12.80 -9.42
N ARG A 109 20.07 12.97 -8.10
CA ARG A 109 20.61 14.17 -7.44
C ARG A 109 22.00 14.60 -7.98
N PRO A 110 23.00 13.71 -8.10
CA PRO A 110 24.29 14.10 -8.68
C PRO A 110 24.22 14.44 -10.17
N LEU A 111 23.27 13.89 -10.94
CA LEU A 111 23.10 14.22 -12.36
C LEU A 111 22.57 15.64 -12.56
N ILE A 112 21.68 16.12 -11.67
CA ILE A 112 21.14 17.48 -11.70
C ILE A 112 22.16 18.49 -11.16
N SER A 113 22.94 18.11 -10.13
CA SER A 113 24.00 18.97 -9.58
C SER A 113 25.17 19.19 -10.55
N GLY A 114 25.31 18.36 -11.60
CA GLY A 114 26.28 18.54 -12.66
C GLY A 114 25.79 19.34 -13.88
N THR A 115 24.53 19.80 -13.90
CA THR A 115 23.94 20.50 -15.07
C THR A 115 23.93 22.02 -14.95
N THR A 116 24.48 22.59 -13.87
CA THR A 116 24.85 24.02 -13.83
C THR A 116 26.26 24.19 -14.38
N ILE A 117 26.35 24.36 -15.70
CA ILE A 117 27.49 25.00 -16.39
C ILE A 117 26.92 26.20 -17.14
#